data_AF-A0A9D7NCA9-F1
#
_entry.id   AF-A0A9D7NCA9-F1
#
_cell.length_a   1.000
_cell.length_b   1.000
_cell.length_c   1.000
_cell.angle_alpha   90.00
_cell.angle_beta   90.00
_cell.angle_gamma   90.00
#
_symmetry.space_group_name_H-M   'P 1'
#
loop_
_entity.id
_entity.type
_entity.pdbx_description
1 polymer ?
#
loop_
_entity_poly.entity_id
_entity_poly.type
_entity_poly.pdbx_seq_one_letter_code
_entity_poly.pdbx_strand_id
1 'polypeptide(L)'
;MLTEMLKELSQSGFIGIYNGHGKKSRESLYRLTDAYSLFYLNFLEPLGENAHVDFTRLSELPKWKAWSGYAYENICLYHIDQIRESLSIKGMYSTASSFFALPKDGYAGTQIRFDY
;
A
#
# COMPACT_ATOMS: atom_id res chain seq x y z
N MET A 1 -22.32 -12.89 -0.06
CA MET A 1 -21.25 -13.43 -0.92
C MET A 1 -20.04 -12.49 -1.06
N LEU A 2 -20.04 -11.43 -1.88
CA LEU A 2 -18.83 -10.57 -2.03
C LEU A 2 -18.43 -9.83 -0.75
N THR A 3 -19.42 -9.26 -0.05
CA THR A 3 -19.19 -8.52 1.21
C THR A 3 -18.61 -9.42 2.32
N GLU A 4 -19.02 -10.69 2.36
CA GLU A 4 -18.51 -11.66 3.33
C GLU A 4 -17.06 -12.03 3.03
N MET A 5 -16.73 -12.30 1.77
CA MET A 5 -15.34 -12.57 1.36
C MET A 5 -14.41 -11.40 1.67
N LEU A 6 -14.83 -10.15 1.41
CA LEU A 6 -14.04 -8.97 1.76
C LEU A 6 -13.86 -8.82 3.27
N LYS A 7 -14.88 -9.17 4.06
CA LYS A 7 -14.80 -9.15 5.52
C LYS A 7 -13.82 -10.21 6.04
N GLU A 8 -13.89 -11.42 5.50
CA GLU A 8 -12.98 -12.53 5.85
C GLU A 8 -11.52 -12.21 5.48
N LEU A 9 -11.28 -11.66 4.28
CA LEU A 9 -9.95 -11.22 3.84
C LEU A 9 -9.42 -10.11 4.74
N SER A 10 -10.28 -9.19 5.18
CA SER A 10 -9.88 -8.10 6.09
C SER A 10 -9.54 -8.63 7.47
N GLN A 11 -10.36 -9.53 8.03
CA GLN A 11 -10.11 -10.18 9.32
C GLN A 11 -8.84 -11.05 9.30
N SER A 12 -8.56 -11.69 8.16
CA SER A 12 -7.36 -12.50 7.96
C SER A 12 -6.10 -11.66 7.68
N GLY A 13 -6.22 -10.33 7.58
CA GLY A 13 -5.09 -9.41 7.38
C GLY A 13 -4.62 -9.27 5.93
N PHE A 14 -5.29 -9.92 4.97
CA PHE A 14 -4.93 -9.80 3.55
C PHE A 14 -5.23 -8.40 3.01
N ILE A 15 -6.36 -7.81 3.43
CA ILE A 15 -6.76 -6.48 2.96
C ILE A 15 -7.05 -5.50 4.12
N GLY A 16 -6.68 -4.25 3.91
CA GLY A 16 -7.01 -3.13 4.80
C GLY A 16 -8.04 -2.20 4.16
N ILE A 17 -8.91 -1.61 4.98
CA ILE A 17 -9.86 -0.60 4.54
C ILE A 17 -9.28 0.77 4.88
N TYR A 18 -8.99 1.57 3.85
CA TYR A 18 -8.45 2.91 4.02
C TYR A 18 -9.37 3.96 3.40
N ASN A 19 -9.59 5.03 4.15
CA ASN A 19 -10.31 6.19 3.65
C ASN A 19 -9.31 7.13 2.97
N GLY A 20 -9.60 7.49 1.72
CA GLY A 20 -8.81 8.50 1.00
C GLY A 20 -8.87 9.85 1.72
N HIS A 21 -7.79 10.62 1.64
CA HIS A 21 -7.73 11.95 2.24
C HIS A 21 -8.89 12.84 1.77
N GLY A 22 -9.68 13.39 2.70
CA GLY A 22 -10.82 14.28 2.39
C GLY A 22 -12.07 13.60 1.83
N LYS A 23 -12.11 12.26 1.69
CA LYS A 23 -13.27 11.52 1.18
C LYS A 23 -14.17 11.03 2.31
N LYS A 24 -15.50 11.20 2.17
CA LYS A 24 -16.50 10.63 3.10
C LYS A 24 -16.47 9.09 3.02
N SER A 25 -16.83 8.41 4.11
CA SER A 25 -16.91 6.94 4.31
C SER A 25 -17.53 6.11 3.17
N ARG A 26 -18.22 6.74 2.22
CA ARG A 26 -18.86 6.08 1.07
C ARG A 26 -17.89 5.76 -0.08
N GLU A 27 -16.63 6.17 0.01
CA GLU A 27 -15.56 5.92 -0.98
C GLU A 27 -14.35 5.19 -0.38
N SER A 28 -14.54 4.41 0.68
CA SER A 28 -13.48 3.60 1.29
C SER A 28 -12.90 2.62 0.27
N LEU A 29 -11.57 2.60 0.15
CA LEU A 29 -10.87 1.71 -0.77
C LEU A 29 -10.32 0.50 0.00
N TYR A 30 -10.49 -0.68 -0.59
CA TYR A 30 -9.80 -1.88 -0.12
C TYR A 30 -8.39 -1.90 -0.69
N ARG A 31 -7.39 -2.05 0.18
CA ARG A 31 -5.97 -2.17 -0.18
C ARG A 31 -5.47 -3.56 0.17
N LEU A 32 -4.65 -4.16 -0.68
CA LEU A 32 -3.93 -5.38 -0.33
C LEU A 32 -2.79 -5.00 0.62
N THR A 33 -2.89 -5.43 1.88
CA THR A 33 -1.93 -5.10 2.94
C THR A 33 -0.95 -6.23 3.23
N ASP A 34 -1.28 -7.46 2.87
CA ASP A 34 -0.37 -8.59 3.03
C ASP A 34 0.85 -8.45 2.10
N ALA A 35 2.03 -8.31 2.71
CA ALA A 35 3.28 -8.07 2.01
C ALA A 35 3.65 -9.24 1.09
N TYR A 36 3.37 -10.48 1.51
CA TYR A 36 3.67 -11.66 0.71
C TYR A 36 2.77 -11.77 -0.51
N SER A 37 1.44 -11.66 -0.35
CA SER A 37 0.49 -11.67 -1.46
C SER A 37 0.79 -10.57 -2.45
N LEU A 38 1.12 -9.36 -1.97
CA LEU A 38 1.50 -8.25 -2.82
C LEU A 38 2.77 -8.58 -3.63
N PHE A 39 3.79 -9.18 -3.00
CA PHE A 39 5.00 -9.61 -3.68
C PHE A 39 4.72 -10.73 -4.70
N TYR A 40 3.98 -11.76 -4.30
CA TYR A 40 3.65 -12.93 -5.10
C TYR A 40 2.93 -12.53 -6.40
N LEU A 41 1.85 -11.76 -6.29
CA LEU A 41 1.07 -11.32 -7.46
C LEU A 41 1.86 -10.41 -8.40
N ASN A 42 2.82 -9.63 -7.86
CA ASN A 42 3.62 -8.72 -8.68
C ASN A 42 4.82 -9.39 -9.35
N PHE A 43 5.48 -10.34 -8.69
CA PHE A 43 6.77 -10.84 -9.12
C PHE A 43 6.82 -12.34 -9.35
N LEU A 44 6.07 -13.15 -8.61
CA LEU A 44 6.15 -14.61 -8.72
C LEU A 44 5.11 -15.17 -9.69
N GLU A 45 3.85 -14.76 -9.59
CA GLU A 45 2.77 -15.24 -10.46
C GLU A 45 3.05 -15.05 -11.96
N PRO A 46 3.57 -13.90 -12.43
CA PRO A 46 3.82 -13.69 -13.86
C PRO A 46 4.93 -14.56 -14.45
N LEU A 47 5.77 -15.16 -13.60
CA LEU A 47 6.94 -15.91 -14.05
C LEU A 47 6.63 -17.38 -14.38
N GLY A 48 5.53 -17.92 -13.85
CA GLY A 48 5.12 -19.31 -14.06
C GLY A 48 5.95 -20.34 -13.28
N GLU A 49 5.55 -21.61 -13.40
CA GLU A 49 6.22 -22.73 -12.73
C GLU A 49 7.60 -22.98 -13.35
N ASN A 50 8.66 -23.00 -12.52
CA ASN A 50 10.08 -23.21 -12.85
C ASN A 50 10.92 -21.99 -13.27
N ALA A 51 10.42 -20.77 -13.09
CA ALA A 51 11.25 -19.59 -13.31
C ALA A 51 12.29 -19.40 -12.20
N HIS A 52 13.55 -19.29 -12.59
CA HIS A 52 14.63 -18.94 -11.67
C HIS A 52 14.71 -17.41 -11.55
N VAL A 53 14.37 -16.87 -10.38
CA VAL A 53 14.43 -15.43 -10.11
C VAL A 53 15.75 -15.07 -9.48
N ASP A 54 16.49 -14.18 -10.12
CA ASP A 54 17.59 -13.49 -9.46
C ASP A 54 17.03 -12.31 -8.65
N PHE A 55 16.80 -12.54 -7.35
CA PHE A 55 16.26 -11.53 -6.44
C PHE A 55 17.17 -10.30 -6.30
N THR A 56 18.46 -10.41 -6.64
CA THR A 56 19.40 -9.28 -6.51
C THR A 56 19.09 -8.16 -7.50
N ARG A 57 18.57 -8.52 -8.69
CA ARG A 57 18.21 -7.57 -9.76
C ARG A 57 16.80 -7.03 -9.67
N LEU A 58 15.95 -7.59 -8.79
CA LEU A 58 14.58 -7.11 -8.62
C LEU A 58 14.56 -5.62 -8.28
N SER A 59 15.51 -5.16 -7.45
CA SER A 59 15.59 -3.77 -7.01
C SER A 59 15.79 -2.75 -8.13
N GLU A 60 16.33 -3.19 -9.27
CA GLU A 60 16.61 -2.37 -10.44
C GLU A 60 15.36 -2.15 -11.32
N LEU A 61 14.33 -2.99 -11.16
CA LEU A 61 13.14 -2.95 -12.00
C LEU A 61 12.27 -1.70 -11.68
N PRO A 62 11.73 -0.99 -12.68
CA PRO A 62 10.77 0.08 -12.45
C PRO A 62 9.54 -0.36 -11.65
N LYS A 63 9.10 -1.61 -11.86
CA LYS A 63 7.98 -2.22 -11.11
C LYS A 63 8.32 -2.37 -9.62
N TRP A 64 9.57 -2.64 -9.29
CA TRP A 64 10.01 -2.72 -7.89
C TRP A 64 9.91 -1.37 -7.19
N LYS A 65 10.32 -0.27 -7.83
CA LYS A 65 10.20 1.07 -7.23
C LYS A 65 8.76 1.44 -6.87
N ALA A 66 7.80 1.08 -7.75
CA ALA A 66 6.38 1.30 -7.48
C ALA A 66 5.89 0.39 -6.33
N TRP A 67 6.26 -0.90 -6.36
CA TRP A 67 5.90 -1.86 -5.32
C TRP A 67 6.49 -1.51 -3.95
N SER A 68 7.76 -1.08 -3.89
CA SER A 68 8.45 -0.75 -2.65
C SER A 68 7.87 0.50 -1.99
N GLY A 69 7.49 1.51 -2.78
CA GLY A 69 6.75 2.68 -2.29
C GLY A 69 5.42 2.30 -1.65
N TYR A 70 4.66 1.44 -2.32
CA TYR A 70 3.39 0.94 -1.79
C TYR A 70 3.56 0.09 -0.53
N ALA A 71 4.54 -0.84 -0.53
CA ALA A 71 4.83 -1.70 0.61
C ALA A 71 5.25 -0.89 1.83
N TYR A 72 6.09 0.13 1.63
CA TYR A 72 6.49 1.04 2.70
C TYR A 72 5.31 1.86 3.24
N GLU A 73 4.45 2.41 2.37
CA GLU A 73 3.27 3.14 2.82
C GLU A 73 2.38 2.25 3.70
N ASN A 74 2.20 0.97 3.34
CA ASN A 74 1.49 0.00 4.18
C ASN A 74 2.15 -0.19 5.54
N ILE A 75 3.48 -0.32 5.60
CA ILE A 75 4.23 -0.43 6.87
C ILE A 75 4.03 0.84 7.73
N CYS A 76 4.12 2.03 7.14
CA CYS A 76 3.88 3.28 7.86
C CYS A 76 2.45 3.36 8.41
N LEU A 77 1.46 2.94 7.63
CA LEU A 77 0.06 2.93 8.06
C LEU A 77 -0.18 1.90 9.16
N TYR A 78 0.47 0.74 9.10
CA TYR A 78 0.40 -0.29 10.14
C TYR A 78 1.03 0.18 11.47
N HIS A 79 2.10 0.98 11.39
CA HIS A 79 2.82 1.51 12.54
C HIS A 79 2.52 2.98 12.85
N ILE A 80 1.34 3.47 12.46
CA ILE A 80 1.02 4.90 12.56
C ILE A 80 1.08 5.41 14.01
N ASP A 81 0.72 4.57 14.98
CA ASP A 81 0.73 4.96 16.39
C ASP A 81 2.16 5.08 16.93
N GLN A 82 3.06 4.19 16.52
CA GLN A 82 4.49 4.29 16.82
C GLN A 82 5.11 5.53 16.16
N ILE A 83 4.71 5.86 14.93
CA ILE A 83 5.15 7.08 14.23
C ILE A 83 4.63 8.34 14.94
N ARG A 84 3.37 8.36 15.36
CA ARG A 84 2.80 9.49 16.12
C ARG A 84 3.52 9.69 17.46
N GLU A 85 3.89 8.60 18.11
CA GLU A 85 4.64 8.62 19.36
C GLU A 85 6.06 9.16 19.16
N SER A 86 6.78 8.71 18.14
CA SER A 86 8.12 9.21 17.83
C SER A 86 8.12 10.69 17.43
N LEU A 87 7.05 11.15 16.77
CA LEU A 87 6.85 12.56 16.43
C LEU A 87 6.29 13.40 17.60
N SER A 88 6.03 12.81 18.77
CA SER A 88 5.43 13.48 19.94
C SER A 88 4.06 14.12 19.66
N ILE A 89 3.29 13.57 18.72
CA ILE A 89 1.96 14.05 18.32
C ILE A 89 0.81 13.14 18.74
N LYS A 90 1.09 12.10 19.54
CA LYS A 90 0.11 11.08 19.99
C LYS A 90 -1.13 11.66 20.67
N GLY A 91 -1.01 12.80 21.36
CA GLY A 91 -2.13 13.48 22.02
C GLY A 91 -2.97 14.39 21.12
N MET A 92 -2.56 14.62 19.86
CA MET A 92 -3.27 15.49 18.94
C MET A 92 -4.20 14.69 18.03
N TYR A 93 -5.37 15.24 17.73
CA TYR A 93 -6.23 14.70 16.69
C TYR A 93 -5.51 14.79 15.35
N SER A 94 -5.16 13.62 14.79
CA SER A 94 -4.46 13.49 13.51
C SER A 94 -5.05 12.32 12.72
N THR A 95 -5.24 12.51 11.42
CA THR A 95 -5.76 11.47 10.53
C THR A 95 -4.66 11.00 9.60
N ALA A 96 -4.44 9.69 9.54
CA ALA A 96 -3.56 9.09 8.55
C ALA A 96 -4.38 8.61 7.36
N SER A 97 -3.89 8.88 6.16
CA SER A 97 -4.56 8.54 4.91
C SER A 97 -3.52 8.24 3.85
N SER A 98 -3.83 7.31 2.95
CA SER A 98 -3.03 7.09 1.75
C SER A 98 -3.04 8.32 0.86
N PHE A 99 -1.89 8.70 0.31
CA PHE A 99 -1.80 9.85 -0.59
C PHE A 99 -1.76 9.39 -2.05
N PHE A 100 -2.72 9.87 -2.83
CA PHE A 100 -2.78 9.68 -4.27
C PHE A 100 -3.40 10.91 -4.90
N ALA A 101 -2.71 11.49 -5.88
CA ALA A 101 -3.18 12.63 -6.65
C ALA A 101 -3.30 12.23 -8.13
N LEU A 102 -4.48 12.43 -8.70
CA LEU A 102 -4.68 12.32 -10.14
C LEU A 102 -4.02 13.52 -10.84
N PRO A 103 -3.54 13.35 -12.09
CA PRO A 103 -3.08 14.47 -12.89
C PRO A 103 -4.19 15.52 -13.00
N LYS A 104 -3.89 16.79 -12.70
CA LYS A 104 -4.86 17.88 -12.75
C LYS A 104 -4.14 19.20 -13.02
N ASP A 105 -4.74 20.07 -13.83
CA ASP A 105 -4.29 21.45 -14.07
C ASP A 105 -2.80 21.56 -14.48
N GLY A 106 -2.31 20.63 -15.31
CA GLY A 106 -0.91 20.59 -15.77
C GLY A 106 0.08 19.95 -14.79
N TYR A 107 -0.36 19.52 -13.60
CA TYR A 107 0.45 18.75 -12.66
C TYR A 107 0.37 17.26 -12.95
N ALA A 108 1.52 16.58 -12.88
CA ALA A 108 1.58 15.13 -12.98
C ALA A 108 0.87 14.48 -11.79
N GLY A 109 0.21 13.34 -12.05
CA GLY A 109 -0.30 12.50 -10.98
C GLY A 109 0.85 11.98 -10.13
N THR A 110 0.64 11.87 -8.82
CA THR A 110 1.68 11.45 -7.89
C THR A 110 1.14 10.49 -6.83
N GLN A 111 2.03 9.60 -6.41
CA GLN A 111 1.86 8.68 -5.30
C GLN A 111 3.21 8.61 -4.59
N ILE A 112 3.20 8.27 -3.30
CA ILE A 112 4.44 8.00 -2.56
C ILE A 112 5.23 6.90 -3.28
N ARG A 113 6.38 7.26 -3.83
CA ARG A 113 7.31 6.39 -4.56
C ARG A 113 8.71 6.62 -4.01
N PHE A 114 9.52 5.56 -3.89
CA PHE A 114 10.93 5.70 -3.59
C PHE A 114 11.71 5.94 -4.88
N ASP A 115 12.09 7.19 -5.09
CA ASP A 115 12.95 7.62 -6.17
C ASP A 115 14.31 7.96 -5.52
N TYR A 116 15.27 7.03 -5.58
CA TYR A 116 16.69 7.32 -5.34
C TYR A 116 17.37 7.63 -6.67
#